data_AF-A0A016WXG2-F1
#
_entry.id   AF-A0A016WXG2-F1
#
_cell.length_a   1.000
_cell.length_b   1.000
_cell.length_c   1.000
_cell.angle_alpha   90.00
_cell.angle_beta   90.00
_cell.angle_gamma   90.00
#
_symmetry.space_group_name_H-M   'P 1'
#
loop_
_entity.id
_entity.type
_entity.pdbx_description
1 polymer ?
#
loop_
_entity_poly.entity_id
_entity_poly.type
_entity_poly.pdbx_seq_one_letter_code
_entity_poly.pdbx_strand_id
1 'polypeptide(L)'
;MSDRPSPGAASAVSNAISSLKSVHSSTSTLNEDIKELLEHIQVVEKLPSSTNLGMIDEWRSRLLTKMRMRIAELELDYRQLVDSRWRNLLKVVKGDGPAISGVSFTFANDLRVVDDFFTKAHVIAAKNVLFDSTIRFDVPVLPRQVDLAISRLISDIKSLDAMN
;
A
#
# COMPACT_ATOMS: atom_id res chain seq x y z
N MET A 1 22.96 30.96 9.35
CA MET A 1 23.30 30.42 8.02
C MET A 1 22.23 29.39 7.70
N SER A 2 21.51 29.54 6.59
CA SER A 2 20.38 28.67 6.25
C SER A 2 20.85 27.25 5.98
N ASP A 3 20.38 26.31 6.79
CA ASP A 3 20.36 24.88 6.46
C ASP A 3 19.37 24.67 5.31
N ARG A 4 19.78 25.06 4.10
CA ARG A 4 19.03 24.73 2.89
C ARG A 4 19.17 23.22 2.65
N PRO A 5 18.07 22.49 2.47
CA PRO A 5 18.14 21.07 2.16
C PRO A 5 18.84 20.85 0.82
N SER A 6 19.57 19.73 0.71
CA SER A 6 20.22 19.37 -0.55
C SER A 6 19.18 19.09 -1.64
N PRO A 7 19.41 19.51 -2.90
CA PRO A 7 18.48 19.25 -4.01
C PRO A 7 18.13 17.76 -4.20
N GLY A 8 19.06 16.87 -3.84
CA GLY A 8 18.83 15.42 -3.86
C GLY A 8 17.78 14.94 -2.86
N ALA A 9 17.73 15.53 -1.65
CA ALA A 9 16.76 15.18 -0.62
C ALA A 9 15.33 15.63 -0.98
N ALA A 10 15.18 16.84 -1.52
CA ALA A 10 13.88 17.37 -1.96
C ALA A 10 13.26 16.50 -3.05
N SER A 11 14.04 16.15 -4.08
CA SER A 11 13.58 15.27 -5.16
C SER A 11 13.20 13.87 -4.66
N ALA A 12 14.02 13.28 -3.77
CA ALA A 12 13.74 11.97 -3.18
C ALA A 12 12.42 11.97 -2.40
N VAL A 13 12.18 12.99 -1.57
CA VAL A 13 10.95 13.12 -0.78
C VAL A 13 9.74 13.37 -1.68
N SER A 14 9.85 14.22 -2.70
CA SER A 14 8.78 14.46 -3.68
C SER A 14 8.35 13.19 -4.39
N ASN A 15 9.32 12.41 -4.88
CA ASN A 15 9.09 11.12 -5.50
C ASN A 15 8.46 10.13 -4.51
N ALA A 16 8.94 10.12 -3.25
CA ALA A 16 8.41 9.25 -2.23
C ALA A 16 6.94 9.53 -1.92
N ILE A 17 6.61 10.80 -1.62
CA ILE A 17 5.26 11.27 -1.32
C ILE A 17 4.30 11.00 -2.49
N SER A 18 4.74 11.28 -3.72
CA SER A 18 3.94 11.04 -4.94
C SER A 18 3.64 9.55 -5.14
N SER A 19 4.59 8.67 -4.79
CA SER A 19 4.46 7.23 -4.97
C SER A 19 3.62 6.56 -3.88
N LEU A 20 3.54 7.14 -2.67
CA LEU A 20 2.80 6.55 -1.54
C LEU A 20 1.32 6.29 -1.89
N LYS A 21 0.65 7.21 -2.60
CA LYS A 21 -0.74 7.02 -3.04
C LYS A 21 -0.90 5.82 -3.97
N SER A 22 -0.01 5.69 -4.96
CA SER A 22 -0.06 4.59 -5.92
C SER A 22 0.17 3.25 -5.23
N VAL A 23 1.19 3.16 -4.37
CA VAL A 23 1.48 1.93 -3.63
C VAL A 23 0.34 1.56 -2.69
N HIS A 24 -0.23 2.54 -1.97
CA HIS A 24 -1.40 2.32 -1.11
C HIS A 24 -2.62 1.81 -1.90
N SER A 25 -2.92 2.42 -3.04
CA SER A 25 -4.03 2.00 -3.91
C SER A 25 -3.82 0.58 -4.42
N SER A 26 -2.65 0.27 -4.99
CA SER A 26 -2.34 -1.07 -5.50
C SER A 26 -2.36 -2.13 -4.40
N THR A 27 -1.86 -1.80 -3.21
CA THR A 27 -1.92 -2.70 -2.04
C THR A 27 -3.36 -2.97 -1.62
N SER A 28 -4.21 -1.94 -1.60
CA SER A 28 -5.62 -2.08 -1.24
C SER A 28 -6.36 -2.97 -2.25
N THR A 29 -6.14 -2.76 -3.55
CA THR A 29 -6.72 -3.61 -4.61
C THR A 29 -6.29 -5.07 -4.46
N LEU A 30 -4.98 -5.34 -4.34
CA LEU A 30 -4.51 -6.71 -4.18
C LEU A 30 -5.06 -7.38 -2.90
N ASN A 31 -5.23 -6.61 -1.82
CA ASN A 31 -5.83 -7.14 -0.59
C ASN A 31 -7.27 -7.62 -0.82
N GLU A 32 -8.08 -6.82 -1.53
CA GLU A 32 -9.46 -7.18 -1.86
C GLU A 32 -9.52 -8.36 -2.84
N ASP A 33 -8.68 -8.38 -3.88
CA ASP A 33 -8.63 -9.49 -4.84
C ASP A 33 -8.33 -10.83 -4.11
N ILE A 34 -7.40 -10.81 -3.15
CA ILE A 34 -7.07 -12.02 -2.37
C ILE A 34 -8.21 -12.39 -1.42
N LYS A 35 -8.85 -11.40 -0.78
CA LYS A 35 -10.00 -11.61 0.11
C LYS A 35 -11.17 -12.25 -0.64
N GLU A 36 -11.49 -11.74 -1.82
CA GLU A 36 -12.53 -12.30 -2.71
C GLU A 36 -12.21 -13.76 -3.10
N LEU A 37 -10.95 -14.04 -3.47
CA LEU A 37 -10.54 -15.42 -3.80
C LEU A 37 -10.64 -16.38 -2.61
N LEU A 38 -10.32 -15.91 -1.40
CA LEU A 38 -10.48 -16.70 -0.17
C LEU A 38 -11.97 -16.99 0.11
N GLU A 39 -12.85 -16.01 -0.09
CA GLU A 39 -14.30 -16.20 0.03
C GLU A 39 -14.81 -17.20 -1.00
N HIS A 40 -14.38 -17.09 -2.26
CA HIS A 40 -14.73 -18.05 -3.31
C HIS A 40 -14.25 -19.48 -2.99
N ILE A 41 -13.06 -19.64 -2.39
CA ILE A 41 -12.59 -20.96 -1.93
C ILE A 41 -13.56 -21.54 -0.91
N GLN A 42 -13.99 -20.75 0.07
CA GLN A 42 -14.96 -21.22 1.09
C GLN A 42 -16.30 -21.61 0.46
N VAL A 43 -16.77 -20.87 -0.55
CA VAL A 43 -18.00 -21.21 -1.29
C VAL A 43 -17.83 -22.56 -2.00
N VAL A 44 -16.73 -22.74 -2.74
CA VAL A 44 -16.46 -23.97 -3.50
C VAL A 44 -16.33 -25.19 -2.58
N GLU A 45 -15.68 -25.03 -1.43
CA GLU A 45 -15.54 -26.09 -0.41
C GLU A 45 -16.89 -26.54 0.16
N LYS A 46 -17.86 -25.61 0.26
CA LYS A 46 -19.21 -25.86 0.79
C LYS A 46 -20.22 -26.33 -0.26
N LEU A 47 -19.88 -26.34 -1.55
CA LEU A 47 -20.79 -26.78 -2.61
C LEU A 47 -21.15 -28.27 -2.44
N PRO A 48 -22.42 -28.66 -2.58
CA PRO A 48 -22.83 -30.06 -2.46
C PRO A 48 -22.25 -30.91 -3.58
N SER A 49 -21.97 -32.19 -3.31
CA SER A 49 -21.45 -33.12 -4.31
C SER A 49 -22.43 -33.38 -5.47
N SER A 50 -23.72 -33.09 -5.27
CA SER A 50 -24.80 -33.22 -6.26
C SER A 50 -24.88 -32.07 -7.27
N THR A 51 -23.92 -31.14 -7.27
CA THR A 51 -23.83 -30.13 -8.35
C THR A 51 -23.63 -30.79 -9.71
N ASN A 52 -24.09 -30.15 -10.79
CA ASN A 52 -23.87 -30.61 -12.18
C ASN A 52 -22.38 -30.86 -12.51
N LEU A 53 -21.46 -30.28 -11.74
CA LEU A 53 -20.01 -30.47 -11.85
C LEU A 53 -19.52 -31.81 -11.25
N GLY A 54 -20.30 -32.46 -10.38
CA GLY A 54 -19.97 -33.74 -9.77
C GLY A 54 -19.80 -34.91 -10.75
N MET A 55 -20.21 -34.71 -12.00
CA MET A 55 -19.99 -35.63 -13.13
C MET A 55 -18.54 -35.59 -13.66
N ILE A 56 -17.75 -34.59 -13.27
CA ILE A 56 -16.35 -34.44 -13.68
C ILE A 56 -15.45 -34.89 -12.53
N ASP A 57 -14.67 -35.94 -12.74
CA ASP A 57 -13.76 -36.42 -11.70
C ASP A 57 -12.80 -35.32 -11.22
N GLU A 58 -12.64 -35.24 -9.90
CA GLU A 58 -11.74 -34.33 -9.19
C GLU A 58 -11.94 -32.82 -9.47
N TRP A 59 -13.06 -32.41 -10.09
CA TRP A 59 -13.30 -31.00 -10.49
C TRP A 59 -13.05 -30.01 -9.35
N ARG A 60 -13.53 -30.35 -8.14
CA ARG A 60 -13.42 -29.50 -6.95
C ARG A 60 -11.96 -29.35 -6.53
N SER A 61 -11.21 -30.45 -6.47
CA SER A 61 -9.78 -30.43 -6.13
C SER A 61 -8.98 -29.60 -7.13
N ARG A 62 -9.24 -29.79 -8.43
CA ARG A 62 -8.57 -29.04 -9.51
C ARG A 62 -8.87 -27.55 -9.47
N LEU A 63 -10.13 -27.17 -9.21
CA LEU A 63 -10.53 -25.77 -9.09
C LEU A 63 -9.87 -25.12 -7.85
N LEU A 64 -9.97 -25.75 -6.68
CA LEU A 64 -9.36 -25.26 -5.45
C LEU A 64 -7.84 -25.11 -5.58
N THR A 65 -7.17 -26.05 -6.27
CA THR A 65 -5.74 -25.96 -6.56
C THR A 65 -5.41 -24.72 -7.39
N LYS A 66 -6.17 -24.47 -8.47
CA LYS A 66 -5.98 -23.26 -9.30
C LYS A 66 -6.17 -21.98 -8.50
N MET A 67 -7.19 -21.91 -7.66
CA MET A 67 -7.46 -20.73 -6.83
C MET A 67 -6.35 -20.47 -5.81
N ARG A 68 -5.86 -21.53 -5.14
CA ARG A 68 -4.74 -21.42 -4.19
C ARG A 68 -3.43 -21.00 -4.85
N MET A 69 -3.15 -21.50 -6.06
CA MET A 69 -1.99 -21.02 -6.84
C MET A 69 -2.12 -19.54 -7.18
N ARG A 70 -3.33 -19.09 -7.60
CA ARG A 70 -3.56 -17.68 -7.89
C ARG A 70 -3.38 -16.78 -6.66
N ILE A 71 -3.83 -17.22 -5.49
CA ILE A 71 -3.57 -16.52 -4.23
C ILE A 71 -2.07 -16.41 -3.97
N ALA A 72 -1.29 -17.48 -4.17
CA ALA A 72 0.15 -17.46 -3.96
C ALA A 72 0.88 -16.46 -4.87
N GLU A 73 0.43 -16.30 -6.12
CA GLU A 73 0.94 -15.29 -7.06
C GLU A 73 0.63 -13.87 -6.56
N LEU A 74 -0.64 -13.58 -6.26
CA LEU A 74 -1.07 -12.26 -5.78
C LEU A 74 -0.38 -11.90 -4.45
N GLU A 75 -0.13 -12.89 -3.59
CA GLU A 75 0.55 -12.70 -2.32
C GLU A 75 2.04 -12.35 -2.47
N LEU A 76 2.68 -12.84 -3.53
CA LEU A 76 4.05 -12.44 -3.86
C LEU A 76 4.09 -10.94 -4.23
N ASP A 77 3.17 -10.50 -5.09
CA ASP A 77 3.05 -9.10 -5.49
C ASP A 77 2.69 -8.20 -4.29
N TYR A 78 1.76 -8.66 -3.46
CA TYR A 78 1.34 -7.97 -2.25
C TYR A 78 2.52 -7.71 -1.29
N ARG A 79 3.32 -8.75 -1.01
CA ARG A 79 4.53 -8.61 -0.18
C ARG A 79 5.55 -7.68 -0.81
N GLN A 80 5.76 -7.76 -2.12
CA GLN A 80 6.69 -6.85 -2.80
C GLN A 80 6.27 -5.38 -2.61
N LEU A 81 4.97 -5.09 -2.66
CA LEU A 81 4.47 -3.74 -2.39
C LEU A 81 4.67 -3.35 -0.92
N VAL A 82 4.25 -4.19 0.03
CA VAL A 82 4.22 -3.85 1.46
C VAL A 82 5.62 -3.86 2.10
N ASP A 83 6.38 -4.93 1.89
CA ASP A 83 7.65 -5.16 2.59
C ASP A 83 8.83 -4.44 1.96
N SER A 84 8.77 -4.18 0.66
CA SER A 84 9.83 -3.49 -0.06
C SER A 84 9.43 -2.06 -0.41
N ARG A 85 8.49 -1.87 -1.35
CA ARG A 85 8.20 -0.54 -1.89
C ARG A 85 7.67 0.43 -0.82
N TRP A 86 6.58 0.09 -0.15
CA TRP A 86 5.95 0.96 0.85
C TRP A 86 6.92 1.29 2.00
N ARG A 87 7.58 0.27 2.55
CA ARG A 87 8.57 0.43 3.61
C ARG A 87 9.69 1.40 3.22
N ASN A 88 10.22 1.29 2.00
CA ASN A 88 11.27 2.17 1.51
C ASN A 88 10.79 3.61 1.34
N LEU A 89 9.57 3.81 0.81
CA LEU A 89 8.98 5.15 0.69
C LEU A 89 8.82 5.83 2.06
N LEU A 90 8.32 5.10 3.06
CA LEU A 90 8.21 5.62 4.43
C LEU A 90 9.58 5.94 5.04
N LYS A 91 10.60 5.14 4.76
CA LYS A 91 11.97 5.41 5.22
C LYS A 91 12.50 6.74 4.67
N VAL A 92 12.26 7.03 3.39
CA VAL A 92 12.65 8.31 2.77
C VAL A 92 11.89 9.47 3.39
N VAL A 93 10.56 9.35 3.52
CA VAL A 93 9.73 10.41 4.13
C VAL A 93 10.16 10.73 5.56
N LYS A 94 10.47 9.70 6.38
CA LYS A 94 10.91 9.88 7.77
C LYS A 94 12.36 10.38 7.90
N GLY A 95 13.24 9.96 7.01
CA GLY A 95 14.66 10.32 7.03
C GLY A 95 14.91 11.72 6.48
N ASP A 96 14.48 11.95 5.24
CA ASP A 96 14.83 13.15 4.48
C ASP A 96 13.76 14.26 4.60
N GLY A 97 12.51 13.89 4.93
CA GLY A 97 11.41 14.83 5.07
C GLY A 97 11.63 15.94 6.12
N PRO A 98 12.16 15.65 7.33
CA PRO A 98 12.46 16.67 8.33
C PRO A 98 13.48 17.72 7.87
N ALA A 99 14.43 17.35 7.00
CA ALA A 99 15.44 18.28 6.51
C ALA A 99 14.84 19.35 5.57
N ILE A 100 13.70 19.07 4.95
CA ILE A 100 12.97 19.99 4.08
C ILE A 100 11.75 20.62 4.77
N SER A 101 11.61 20.47 6.10
CA SER A 101 10.40 20.92 6.80
C SER A 101 10.23 22.44 6.88
N GLY A 102 11.28 23.20 6.56
CA GLY A 102 11.29 24.67 6.53
C GLY A 102 10.82 25.28 5.21
N VAL A 103 10.35 24.49 4.24
CA VAL A 103 9.93 24.99 2.92
C VAL A 103 8.70 25.88 2.99
N SER A 104 7.73 25.55 3.86
CA SER A 104 6.54 26.37 4.10
C SER A 104 6.07 26.27 5.55
N PHE A 105 5.22 27.21 5.99
CA PHE A 105 4.69 27.24 7.36
C PHE A 105 3.86 25.99 7.69
N THR A 106 3.18 25.38 6.71
CA THR A 106 2.34 24.19 6.92
C THR A 106 3.06 22.88 6.65
N PHE A 107 4.25 22.93 6.02
CA PHE A 107 4.96 21.75 5.53
C PHE A 107 5.17 20.68 6.61
N ALA A 108 5.73 21.05 7.75
CA ALA A 108 6.00 20.11 8.84
C ALA A 108 4.74 19.40 9.34
N ASN A 109 3.62 20.13 9.43
CA ASN A 109 2.36 19.56 9.87
C ASN A 109 1.75 18.64 8.80
N ASP A 110 1.79 19.04 7.52
CA ASP A 110 1.30 18.22 6.42
C ASP A 110 2.13 16.94 6.27
N LEU A 111 3.47 17.03 6.42
CA LEU A 111 4.37 15.89 6.40
C LEU A 111 4.02 14.89 7.51
N ARG A 112 3.78 15.38 8.74
CA ARG A 112 3.36 14.55 9.86
C ARG A 112 2.02 13.85 9.60
N VAL A 113 1.02 14.58 9.08
CA VAL A 113 -0.30 14.00 8.74
C VAL A 113 -0.16 12.87 7.72
N VAL A 114 0.67 13.07 6.70
CA VAL A 114 0.98 12.06 5.68
C VAL A 114 1.70 10.86 6.29
N ASP A 115 2.79 11.08 7.03
CA ASP A 115 3.57 10.01 7.65
C ASP A 115 2.73 9.16 8.62
N ASP A 116 1.97 9.81 9.50
CA ASP A 116 1.12 9.13 10.49
C ASP A 116 0.10 8.21 9.80
N PHE A 117 -0.56 8.70 8.75
CA PHE A 117 -1.53 7.90 8.01
C PHE A 117 -0.87 6.70 7.33
N PHE A 118 0.16 6.91 6.51
CA PHE A 118 0.77 5.83 5.73
C PHE A 118 1.52 4.85 6.62
N THR A 119 2.08 5.28 7.76
CA THR A 119 2.66 4.37 8.75
C THR A 119 1.60 3.46 9.38
N LYS A 120 0.46 4.01 9.80
CA LYS A 120 -0.63 3.20 10.38
C LYS A 120 -1.24 2.23 9.36
N ALA A 121 -1.44 2.69 8.13
CA ALA A 121 -1.94 1.84 7.06
C ALA A 121 -0.95 0.72 6.70
N HIS A 122 0.36 1.01 6.66
CA HIS A 122 1.41 0.01 6.45
C HIS A 122 1.42 -1.07 7.53
N VAL A 123 1.24 -0.70 8.80
CA VAL A 123 1.15 -1.67 9.91
C VAL A 123 -0.02 -2.64 9.73
N ILE A 124 -1.16 -2.17 9.22
CA ILE A 124 -2.30 -3.05 8.93
C ILE A 124 -1.99 -3.94 7.73
N ALA A 125 -1.48 -3.36 6.63
CA ALA A 125 -1.13 -4.12 5.44
C ALA A 125 -0.09 -5.21 5.72
N ALA A 126 0.90 -4.94 6.57
CA ALA A 126 1.91 -5.93 6.97
C ALA A 126 1.32 -7.14 7.72
N LYS A 127 0.19 -6.96 8.42
CA LYS A 127 -0.51 -8.07 9.11
C LYS A 127 -1.32 -8.95 8.16
N ASN A 128 -1.60 -8.48 6.95
CA ASN A 128 -2.36 -9.21 5.96
C ASN A 128 -1.50 -10.21 5.17
N VAL A 129 -0.18 -10.19 5.35
CA VAL A 129 0.72 -11.15 4.72
C VAL A 129 0.37 -12.57 5.20
N LEU A 130 -0.04 -13.43 4.27
CA LEU A 130 -0.75 -14.69 4.54
C LEU A 130 0.08 -15.78 5.22
N PHE A 131 1.39 -15.58 5.38
CA PHE A 131 2.25 -16.57 6.00
C PHE A 131 1.82 -16.88 7.45
N ASP A 132 1.15 -15.92 8.11
CA ASP A 132 0.77 -16.03 9.53
C ASP A 132 -0.74 -16.18 9.81
N SER A 133 -1.62 -15.76 8.88
CA SER A 133 -3.08 -15.76 9.10
C SER A 133 -3.85 -15.69 7.78
N THR A 134 -4.97 -16.41 7.67
CA THR A 134 -5.92 -16.28 6.53
C THR A 134 -6.89 -15.11 6.70
N ILE A 135 -6.91 -14.47 7.86
CA ILE A 135 -7.75 -13.31 8.16
C ILE A 135 -7.12 -12.08 7.51
N ARG A 136 -7.88 -11.43 6.63
CA ARG A 136 -7.53 -10.16 5.99
C ARG A 136 -8.25 -9.01 6.68
N PHE A 137 -7.49 -8.00 7.08
CA PHE A 137 -8.01 -6.72 7.58
C PHE A 137 -8.12 -5.73 6.42
N ASP A 138 -9.11 -4.85 6.48
CA ASP A 138 -9.26 -3.80 5.47
C ASP A 138 -8.13 -2.78 5.63
N VAL A 139 -7.46 -2.45 4.51
CA VAL A 139 -6.46 -1.39 4.49
C VAL A 139 -7.19 -0.04 4.60
N PRO A 140 -6.79 0.86 5.52
CA PRO A 140 -7.49 2.12 5.71
C PRO A 140 -7.62 2.94 4.43
N VAL A 141 -8.83 3.41 4.13
CA VAL A 141 -9.10 4.28 2.98
C VAL A 141 -8.40 5.63 3.18
N LEU A 142 -7.84 6.17 2.09
CA LEU A 142 -7.16 7.47 2.10
C LEU A 142 -8.18 8.60 2.37
N PRO A 143 -8.11 9.30 3.52
CA PRO A 143 -9.04 10.37 3.80
C PRO A 143 -8.66 11.64 3.01
N ARG A 144 -9.66 12.46 2.68
CA ARG A 144 -9.50 13.71 1.93
C ARG A 144 -8.44 14.64 2.53
N GLN A 145 -8.33 14.71 3.86
CA GLN A 145 -7.34 15.56 4.53
C GLN A 145 -5.90 15.16 4.19
N VAL A 146 -5.61 13.85 4.15
CA VAL A 146 -4.28 13.33 3.80
C VAL A 146 -4.00 13.62 2.33
N ASP A 147 -5.00 13.47 1.46
CA ASP A 147 -4.89 13.78 0.03
C ASP A 147 -4.53 15.26 -0.24
N LEU A 148 -5.17 16.17 0.50
CA LEU A 148 -4.86 17.60 0.45
C LEU A 148 -3.49 17.93 1.02
N ALA A 149 -3.05 17.22 2.07
CA ALA A 149 -1.71 17.37 2.63
C ALA A 149 -0.63 16.94 1.63
N ILE A 150 -0.80 15.78 0.97
CA ILE A 150 0.08 15.30 -0.11
C ILE A 150 0.20 16.34 -1.23
N SER A 151 -0.94 16.87 -1.69
CA SER A 151 -0.97 17.83 -2.79
C SER A 151 -0.22 19.12 -2.43
N ARG A 152 -0.38 19.60 -1.18
CA ARG A 152 0.35 20.79 -0.68
C ARG A 152 1.85 20.52 -0.55
N LEU A 153 2.26 19.38 0.02
CA LEU A 153 3.67 18.99 0.12
C LEU A 153 4.36 18.95 -1.25
N ILE A 154 3.72 18.33 -2.25
CA ILE A 154 4.27 18.26 -3.61
C ILE A 154 4.39 19.66 -4.22
N SER A 155 3.38 20.51 -4.03
CA SER A 155 3.41 21.90 -4.50
C SER A 155 4.57 22.67 -3.87
N ASP A 156 4.72 22.57 -2.55
CA ASP A 156 5.76 23.25 -1.78
C ASP A 156 7.17 22.83 -2.25
N ILE A 157 7.40 21.52 -2.44
CA ILE A 157 8.69 21.01 -2.94
C ILE A 157 8.96 21.53 -4.36
N LYS A 158 7.96 21.53 -5.25
CA LYS A 158 8.13 22.06 -6.61
C LYS A 158 8.45 23.55 -6.60
N SER A 159 7.85 24.32 -5.70
CA SER A 159 8.15 25.74 -5.54
C SER A 159 9.58 25.95 -5.05
N LEU A 160 10.09 25.10 -4.15
CA LEU A 160 11.49 25.13 -3.74
C LEU A 160 12.44 24.86 -4.91
N ASP A 161 12.15 23.84 -5.72
CA ASP A 161 12.98 23.48 -6.87
C ASP A 161 13.00 24.59 -7.94
N ALA A 162 11.88 25.31 -8.13
CA ALA A 162 11.80 26.42 -9.07
C ALA A 162 12.55 27.69 -8.61
N MET A 163 12.92 27.78 -7.33
CA MET A 163 13.68 28.89 -6.75
C MET A 163 15.19 28.64 -6.71
N ASN A 164 15.64 27.42 -7.05
CA ASN A 164 17.05 27.02 -7.14
C ASN A 164 17.52 26.99 -8.60
#